data_AF-E9SF71-F1
#
_entry.id   AF-E9SF71-F1
#
_cell.length_a   1.000
_cell.length_b   1.000
_cell.length_c   1.000
_cell.angle_alpha   90.00
_cell.angle_beta   90.00
_cell.angle_gamma   90.00
#
_symmetry.space_group_name_H-M   'P 1'
#
loop_
_entity.id
_entity.type
_entity.pdbx_description
1 polymer ?
#
loop_
_entity_poly.entity_id
_entity_poly.type
_entity_poly.pdbx_seq_one_letter_code
_entity_poly.pdbx_strand_id
1 'polypeptide(L)'
;MRKIWIGSLISLMISVSVNLIGKMLNDDMITPFIIGSNAAILFLDLLLTGAVTQIWKNVSPYRVFAISNIVIGIGIASYAVYDIKTDHGFLAGIIGSLMLAFIVPFIVVLLVAELLIWERKKPKK
;
A
#
# COMPACT_ATOMS: atom_id res chain seq x y z
N MET A 1 4.00 18.83 -1.08
CA MET A 1 2.73 18.94 -1.82
C MET A 1 2.86 18.49 -3.27
N ARG A 2 3.42 19.28 -4.21
CA ARG A 2 3.49 18.87 -5.65
C ARG A 2 4.09 17.48 -5.90
N LYS A 3 5.19 17.14 -5.21
CA LYS A 3 5.84 15.82 -5.33
C LYS A 3 4.97 14.64 -4.83
N ILE A 4 4.13 14.86 -3.82
CA ILE A 4 3.24 13.82 -3.24
C ILE A 4 2.13 13.50 -4.25
N TRP A 5 1.52 14.54 -4.84
CA TRP A 5 0.50 14.38 -5.89
C TRP A 5 1.04 13.70 -7.14
N ILE A 6 2.26 14.05 -7.57
CA ILE A 6 2.93 13.36 -8.69
C ILE A 6 3.15 11.88 -8.36
N GLY A 7 3.68 11.57 -7.15
CA GLY A 7 3.88 10.19 -6.72
C GLY A 7 2.58 9.40 -6.70
N SER A 8 1.51 9.98 -6.15
CA SER A 8 0.18 9.39 -6.11
C SER A 8 -0.32 9.05 -7.54
N LEU A 9 -0.25 10.01 -8.46
CA LEU A 9 -0.66 9.77 -9.86
C LEU A 9 0.17 8.68 -10.54
N ILE A 10 1.48 8.64 -10.31
CA ILE A 10 2.35 7.58 -10.85
C ILE A 10 1.93 6.21 -10.30
N SER A 11 1.72 6.09 -8.99
CA SER A 11 1.25 4.87 -8.35
C SER A 11 -0.10 4.40 -8.92
N LEU A 12 -1.03 5.32 -9.16
CA LEU A 12 -2.31 5.01 -9.79
C LEU A 12 -2.12 4.47 -11.21
N MET A 13 -1.32 5.16 -12.03
CA MET A 13 -1.05 4.74 -13.40
C MET A 13 -0.42 3.34 -13.44
N ILE A 14 0.58 3.08 -12.59
CA ILE A 14 1.22 1.76 -12.50
C ILE A 14 0.18 0.70 -12.13
N SER A 15 -0.64 0.94 -11.10
CA SER A 15 -1.69 0.01 -10.67
C SER A 15 -2.66 -0.33 -11.80
N VAL A 16 -3.13 0.69 -12.54
CA VAL A 16 -4.09 0.51 -13.64
C VAL A 16 -3.43 -0.19 -14.83
N SER A 17 -2.24 0.24 -15.24
CA SER A 17 -1.52 -0.33 -16.38
C SER A 17 -1.17 -1.80 -16.15
N VAL A 18 -0.68 -2.15 -14.96
CA VAL A 18 -0.33 -3.55 -14.62
C VAL A 18 -1.57 -4.44 -14.66
N ASN A 19 -2.70 -3.99 -14.11
CA ASN A 19 -3.94 -4.75 -14.17
C ASN A 19 -4.48 -4.91 -15.60
N LEU A 20 -4.40 -3.86 -16.42
CA LEU A 20 -4.84 -3.92 -17.82
C LEU A 20 -3.95 -4.84 -18.66
N ILE A 21 -2.63 -4.70 -18.55
CA ILE A 21 -1.65 -5.52 -19.29
C ILE A 21 -1.76 -6.98 -18.85
N GLY A 22 -1.86 -7.24 -17.55
CA GLY A 22 -2.04 -8.60 -17.02
C GLY A 22 -3.26 -9.30 -17.62
N LYS A 23 -4.39 -8.59 -17.70
CA LYS A 23 -5.61 -9.08 -18.37
C LYS A 23 -5.40 -9.34 -19.87
N MET A 24 -4.63 -8.50 -20.57
CA MET A 24 -4.37 -8.67 -22.00
C MET A 24 -3.44 -9.84 -22.31
N LEU A 25 -2.50 -10.15 -21.40
CA LEU A 25 -1.53 -11.22 -21.59
C LEU A 25 -2.02 -12.59 -21.11
N ASN A 26 -3.25 -12.70 -20.58
CA ASN A 26 -3.73 -13.88 -19.85
C ASN A 26 -2.73 -14.34 -18.78
N ASP A 27 -2.05 -13.38 -18.14
CA ASP A 27 -1.12 -13.68 -17.06
C ASP A 27 -1.89 -14.26 -15.88
N ASP A 28 -1.28 -15.24 -15.21
CA ASP A 28 -1.84 -15.88 -14.03
C ASP A 28 -2.17 -14.77 -13.02
N MET A 29 -3.39 -14.76 -12.48
CA MET A 29 -3.98 -13.72 -11.61
C MET A 29 -3.03 -13.11 -10.55
N ILE A 30 -1.97 -13.81 -10.19
CA ILE A 30 -0.98 -13.51 -9.16
C ILE A 30 -0.13 -12.26 -9.49
N THR A 31 0.47 -12.14 -10.68
CA THR A 31 1.37 -11.00 -10.99
C THR A 31 0.63 -9.66 -10.97
N PRO A 32 -0.53 -9.53 -11.63
CA PRO A 32 -1.30 -8.29 -11.61
C PRO A 32 -1.83 -7.98 -10.20
N PHE A 33 -2.16 -9.02 -9.43
CA PHE A 33 -2.57 -8.88 -8.03
C PHE A 33 -1.45 -8.30 -7.17
N ILE A 34 -0.24 -8.86 -7.20
CA ILE A 34 0.87 -8.42 -6.33
C ILE A 34 1.32 -7.00 -6.69
N ILE A 35 1.68 -6.78 -7.95
CA ILE A 35 2.26 -5.49 -8.38
C ILE A 35 1.17 -4.41 -8.38
N GLY A 36 -0.03 -4.74 -8.85
CA GLY A 36 -1.17 -3.82 -8.90
C GLY A 36 -1.61 -3.39 -7.50
N SER A 37 -1.77 -4.34 -6.57
CA SER A 37 -2.23 -4.02 -5.21
C SER A 37 -1.20 -3.19 -4.43
N ASN A 38 0.10 -3.49 -4.56
CA ASN A 38 1.15 -2.69 -3.92
C ASN A 38 1.16 -1.24 -4.43
N ALA A 39 1.00 -1.06 -5.75
CA ALA A 39 0.90 0.26 -6.35
C ALA A 39 -0.40 0.99 -5.90
N ALA A 40 -1.52 0.27 -5.79
CA ALA A 40 -2.77 0.83 -5.29
C ALA A 40 -2.69 1.29 -3.83
N ILE A 41 -2.01 0.53 -2.97
CA ILE A 41 -1.79 0.87 -1.56
C ILE A 41 -0.93 2.13 -1.45
N LEU A 42 0.17 2.21 -2.19
CA LEU A 42 0.98 3.42 -2.27
C LEU A 42 0.17 4.63 -2.76
N PHE A 43 -0.68 4.42 -3.77
CA PHE A 43 -1.57 5.48 -4.25
C PHE A 43 -2.47 5.99 -3.13
N LEU A 44 -3.15 5.08 -2.41
CA LEU A 44 -4.04 5.43 -1.30
C LEU A 44 -3.30 6.16 -0.18
N ASP A 45 -2.13 5.69 0.23
CA ASP A 45 -1.33 6.33 1.27
C ASP A 45 -0.87 7.74 0.88
N LEU A 46 -0.39 7.92 -0.34
CA LEU A 46 0.03 9.23 -0.85
C LEU A 46 -1.16 10.17 -1.04
N LEU A 47 -2.32 9.64 -1.46
CA LEU A 47 -3.56 10.39 -1.59
C LEU A 47 -4.03 10.91 -0.22
N LEU A 48 -4.12 10.03 0.77
CA LEU A 48 -4.49 10.40 2.15
C LEU A 48 -3.50 11.39 2.74
N THR A 49 -2.20 11.14 2.57
CA THR A 49 -1.14 12.05 3.02
C THR A 49 -1.28 13.42 2.37
N GLY A 50 -1.49 13.47 1.05
CA GLY A 50 -1.72 14.70 0.30
C GLY A 50 -2.96 15.45 0.77
N ALA A 51 -4.09 14.76 0.91
CA ALA A 51 -5.35 15.34 1.35
C ALA A 51 -5.27 15.92 2.77
N VAL A 52 -4.79 15.14 3.74
CA VAL A 52 -4.69 15.58 5.14
C VAL A 52 -3.71 16.74 5.28
N THR A 53 -2.56 16.70 4.61
CA THR A 53 -1.57 17.79 4.68
C THR A 53 -2.02 19.06 3.95
N GLN A 54 -2.96 18.93 2.99
CA GLN A 54 -3.60 20.07 2.34
C GLN A 54 -4.57 20.79 3.27
N ILE A 55 -5.35 20.02 4.05
CA ILE A 55 -6.34 20.56 4.99
C ILE A 55 -5.62 21.05 6.26
N TRP A 56 -4.71 20.25 6.83
CA TRP A 56 -3.99 20.54 8.07
C TRP A 56 -2.52 20.83 7.78
N LYS A 57 -2.23 22.11 7.49
CA LYS A 57 -0.89 22.58 7.08
C LYS A 57 0.21 22.40 8.14
N ASN A 58 -0.14 22.23 9.41
CA ASN A 58 0.80 22.08 10.52
C ASN A 58 1.22 20.62 10.79
N VAL A 59 0.69 19.66 10.03
CA VAL A 59 1.01 18.24 10.23
C VAL A 59 2.13 17.82 9.30
N SER A 60 3.09 17.08 9.85
CA SER A 60 4.17 16.48 9.06
C SER A 60 3.61 15.41 8.11
N PRO A 61 3.84 15.51 6.78
CA PRO A 61 3.41 14.49 5.82
C PRO A 61 3.90 13.08 6.16
N TYR A 62 5.12 12.98 6.70
CA TYR A 62 5.73 11.74 7.17
C TYR A 62 4.93 11.05 8.28
N ARG A 63 4.39 11.84 9.22
CA ARG A 63 3.53 11.30 10.29
C ARG A 63 2.20 10.81 9.74
N VAL A 64 1.60 11.55 8.81
CA VAL A 64 0.33 11.13 8.19
C VAL A 64 0.53 9.84 7.42
N PHE A 65 1.59 9.75 6.62
CA PHE A 65 1.94 8.56 5.84
C PHE A 65 2.15 7.34 6.73
N ALA A 66 2.90 7.48 7.83
CA ALA A 66 3.10 6.38 8.78
C ALA A 66 1.78 5.92 9.41
N ILE A 67 0.91 6.85 9.83
CA ILE A 67 -0.38 6.53 10.46
C ILE A 67 -1.31 5.85 9.45
N SER A 68 -1.43 6.40 8.23
CA SER A 68 -2.29 5.81 7.20
C SER A 68 -1.85 4.39 6.84
N ASN A 69 -0.54 4.18 6.69
CA ASN A 69 0.02 2.89 6.32
C ASN A 69 -0.15 1.85 7.44
N ILE A 70 -0.08 2.24 8.72
CA ILE A 70 -0.45 1.37 9.85
C ILE A 70 -1.92 0.98 9.79
N VAL A 71 -2.82 1.94 9.58
CA VAL A 71 -4.28 1.69 9.51
C VAL A 71 -4.62 0.76 8.35
N ILE A 72 -4.07 1.03 7.16
CA ILE A 72 -4.24 0.19 5.97
C ILE A 72 -3.66 -1.20 6.22
N GLY A 73 -2.48 -1.30 6.81
CA GLY A 73 -1.83 -2.56 7.17
C GLY A 73 -2.66 -3.43 8.10
N ILE A 74 -3.21 -2.84 9.17
CA ILE A 74 -4.09 -3.56 10.10
C ILE A 74 -5.36 -4.02 9.38
N GLY A 75 -5.96 -3.16 8.54
CA GLY A 75 -7.14 -3.51 7.75
C GLY A 75 -6.90 -4.69 6.82
N ILE A 76 -5.81 -4.67 6.06
CA ILE A 76 -5.44 -5.73 5.13
C ILE A 76 -5.11 -7.03 5.87
N ALA A 77 -4.32 -6.97 6.94
CA ALA A 77 -3.99 -8.15 7.74
C ALA A 77 -5.24 -8.78 8.37
N SER A 78 -6.16 -7.95 8.90
CA SER A 78 -7.41 -8.41 9.49
C SER A 78 -8.32 -9.07 8.45
N TYR A 79 -8.46 -8.43 7.28
CA TYR A 79 -9.23 -8.99 6.17
C TYR A 79 -8.63 -10.31 5.68
N ALA A 80 -7.30 -10.39 5.55
CA ALA A 80 -6.64 -11.60 5.11
C ALA A 80 -6.83 -12.77 6.08
N VAL A 81 -6.75 -12.52 7.38
CA VAL A 81 -7.04 -13.53 8.42
C VAL A 81 -8.51 -13.94 8.40
N TYR A 82 -9.42 -13.00 8.15
CA TYR A 82 -10.84 -13.29 7.99
C TYR A 82 -11.06 -14.21 6.78
N ASP A 83 -10.56 -13.83 5.60
CA ASP A 83 -10.67 -14.61 4.36
C ASP A 83 -10.21 -16.06 4.55
N ILE A 84 -9.03 -16.27 5.14
CA ILE A 84 -8.49 -17.61 5.43
C ILE A 84 -9.40 -18.43 6.36
N LYS A 85 -10.08 -17.78 7.32
CA LYS A 85 -10.90 -18.48 8.32
C LYS A 85 -12.32 -18.80 7.86
N THR A 86 -12.91 -17.93 7.04
CA THR A 86 -14.31 -18.06 6.61
C THR A 86 -14.49 -18.69 5.24
N ASP A 87 -13.43 -18.78 4.43
CA ASP A 87 -13.55 -19.30 3.08
C ASP A 87 -13.50 -20.84 3.07
N HIS A 88 -14.31 -21.46 2.20
CA HIS A 88 -14.50 -22.91 2.13
C HIS A 88 -14.49 -23.38 0.67
N GLY A 89 -13.55 -24.27 0.31
CA GLY A 89 -13.38 -24.75 -1.06
C GLY A 89 -11.92 -25.06 -1.42
N PHE A 90 -11.68 -25.47 -2.66
CA PHE A 90 -10.35 -25.85 -3.16
C PHE A 90 -9.35 -24.66 -3.23
N LEU A 91 -9.86 -23.44 -3.35
CA LEU A 91 -9.09 -22.19 -3.39
C LEU A 91 -9.34 -21.31 -2.15
N ALA A 92 -9.86 -21.89 -1.07
CA ALA A 92 -10.23 -21.16 0.13
C ALA A 92 -9.06 -20.37 0.71
N GLY A 93 -9.26 -19.08 0.92
CA GLY A 93 -8.27 -18.24 1.60
C GLY A 93 -7.04 -17.89 0.75
N ILE A 94 -7.07 -18.14 -0.57
CA ILE A 94 -5.93 -17.81 -1.45
C ILE A 94 -5.69 -16.31 -1.49
N ILE A 95 -6.75 -15.50 -1.55
CA ILE A 95 -6.61 -14.04 -1.54
C ILE A 95 -5.95 -13.59 -0.24
N GLY A 96 -6.47 -14.02 0.90
CA GLY A 96 -5.89 -13.72 2.21
C GLY A 96 -4.45 -14.19 2.34
N SER A 97 -4.14 -15.39 1.84
CA SER A 97 -2.77 -15.93 1.85
C SER A 97 -1.82 -15.08 1.01
N LEU A 98 -2.23 -14.65 -0.19
CA LEU A 98 -1.44 -13.76 -1.05
C LEU A 98 -1.26 -12.38 -0.40
N MET A 99 -2.29 -11.85 0.26
CA MET A 99 -2.19 -10.58 0.99
C MET A 99 -1.16 -10.67 2.14
N LEU A 100 -1.19 -11.74 2.94
CA LEU A 100 -0.23 -11.96 4.01
C LEU A 100 1.20 -12.20 3.49
N ALA A 101 1.34 -12.90 2.36
CA ALA A 101 2.64 -13.25 1.80
C ALA A 101 3.33 -12.08 1.08
N PHE A 102 2.57 -11.18 0.44
CA PHE A 102 3.14 -10.15 -0.43
C PHE A 102 2.78 -8.73 -0.02
N ILE A 103 1.52 -8.48 0.35
CA ILE A 103 1.04 -7.12 0.63
C ILE A 103 1.46 -6.66 2.03
N VAL A 104 1.29 -7.51 3.05
CA VAL A 104 1.68 -7.16 4.43
C VAL A 104 3.19 -6.91 4.54
N PRO A 105 4.09 -7.74 3.97
CA PRO A 105 5.51 -7.44 3.95
C PRO A 105 5.84 -6.13 3.23
N PHE A 106 5.14 -5.81 2.14
CA PHE A 106 5.30 -4.55 1.44
C PHE A 106 4.97 -3.35 2.33
N ILE A 107 3.87 -3.40 3.08
CA ILE A 107 3.48 -2.37 4.05
C ILE A 107 4.54 -2.21 5.15
N VAL A 108 5.08 -3.33 5.65
CA VAL A 108 6.17 -3.30 6.64
C VAL A 108 7.42 -2.62 6.05
N VAL A 109 7.78 -2.92 4.79
CA VAL A 109 8.89 -2.26 4.11
C VAL A 109 8.67 -0.75 4.00
N LEU A 110 7.45 -0.30 3.69
CA LEU A 110 7.13 1.13 3.64
C LEU A 110 7.28 1.80 5.02
N LEU A 111 6.86 1.14 6.11
CA LEU A 111 7.05 1.64 7.48
C LEU A 111 8.52 1.71 7.87
N VAL A 112 9.31 0.70 7.51
CA VAL A 112 10.76 0.68 7.75
C VAL A 112 11.45 1.80 6.96
N ALA A 113 11.09 2.00 5.69
CA ALA A 113 11.63 3.07 4.87
C ALA A 113 11.33 4.45 5.49
N GLU A 114 10.12 4.63 6.00
CA GLU A 114 9.70 5.85 6.70
C GLU A 114 10.51 6.08 7.98
N LEU A 115 10.68 5.03 8.79
CA LEU A 115 11.52 5.09 10.00
C LEU A 115 12.97 5.48 9.67
N LEU A 116 13.55 4.89 8.63
CA LEU A 116 14.92 5.21 8.18
C LEU A 116 15.05 6.66 7.69
N ILE A 117 14.05 7.18 6.97
CA ILE A 117 14.01 8.57 6.53
C ILE A 117 13.93 9.50 7.74
N TRP A 118 13.10 9.15 8.73
CA TRP A 118 12.96 9.93 9.95
C TRP A 118 14.28 9.99 10.74
N GLU A 119 14.95 8.86 10.98
CA GLU A 119 16.23 8.82 11.68
C GLU A 119 17.30 9.67 10.98
N ARG A 120 17.37 9.63 9.65
CA ARG A 120 18.32 10.46 8.87
C ARG A 120 18.03 11.96 8.94
N LYS A 121 16.78 12.34 9.15
CA LYS A 121 16.33 13.74 9.22
C LYS A 121 16.27 14.29 10.63
N LYS A 122 16.51 13.47 11.66
CA LYS A 122 16.66 13.99 13.02
C LYS A 122 17.85 14.95 13.06
N PRO A 123 17.71 16.15 13.63
CA PRO A 123 18.86 16.99 13.90
C PRO A 123 19.81 16.19 14.80
N LYS A 124 21.07 16.05 14.38
CA LYS A 124 22.12 15.48 15.23
C LYS A 124 22.19 16.37 16.48
N LYS A 125 21.86 15.79 17.63
CA LYS A 125 22.15 16.39 18.93
C LYS A 125 23.66 16.41 19.15
#